data_AF-A0A9C8ZUW7-F1
#
_entry.id   AF-A0A9C8ZUW7-F1
#
_cell.length_a   1.000
_cell.length_b   1.000
_cell.length_c   1.000
_cell.angle_alpha   90.00
_cell.angle_beta   90.00
_cell.angle_gamma   90.00
#
_symmetry.space_group_name_H-M   'P 1'
#
loop_
_entity.id
_entity.type
_entity.pdbx_description
1 polymer ?
#
loop_
_entity_poly.entity_id
_entity_poly.type
_entity_poly.pdbx_seq_one_letter_code
_entity_poly.pdbx_strand_id
1 'polypeptide(L)' 'MRIYERHTANAGLSKMHGLRHAYAQQRYEEMTGWPSPAAGGPTVKELTIEQKREDQNARQVISRQLGHERSQVVGIYLGK' A
#
# COMPACT_ATOMS: atom_id res chain seq x y z
N MET A 1 7.96 -6.23 23.25
CA MET A 1 6.62 -6.26 22.62
C MET A 1 6.74 -6.90 21.23
N ARG A 2 6.70 -8.24 21.08
CA ARG A 2 6.62 -9.01 19.80
C ARG A 2 6.03 -10.42 19.99
N ILE A 3 5.06 -10.56 20.89
CA ILE A 3 4.46 -11.86 21.24
C ILE A 3 3.59 -12.36 20.06
N TYR A 4 2.85 -11.45 19.43
CA TYR A 4 1.98 -11.73 18.28
C TYR A 4 2.72 -12.23 17.02
N GLU A 5 3.83 -11.60 16.65
CA GLU A 5 4.65 -12.00 15.50
C GLU A 5 5.28 -13.39 15.70
N ARG A 6 5.67 -13.70 16.95
CA ARG A 6 6.24 -15.01 17.29
C ARG A 6 5.19 -16.12 17.25
N HIS A 7 3.96 -15.86 17.70
CA HIS A 7 2.88 -16.85 17.64
C HIS A 7 2.42 -17.12 16.20
N THR A 8 2.36 -16.10 15.34
CA THR A 8 1.99 -16.27 13.93
C THR A 8 3.09 -17.01 13.14
N ALA A 9 4.36 -16.67 13.36
CA ALA A 9 5.49 -17.40 12.77
C ALA A 9 5.55 -18.87 13.22
N ASN A 10 5.31 -19.16 14.52
CA ASN A 10 5.30 -20.53 15.05
C ASN A 10 4.13 -21.38 14.50
N ALA A 11 3.06 -20.76 14.01
CA ALA A 11 1.95 -21.42 13.34
C ALA A 11 2.16 -21.59 11.81
N GLY A 12 3.35 -21.26 11.28
CA GLY A 12 3.65 -21.28 9.84
C GLY A 12 3.00 -20.13 9.04
N LEU A 13 2.31 -19.22 9.73
CA LEU A 13 1.64 -18.06 9.14
C LEU A 13 2.63 -16.90 9.08
N SER A 14 3.27 -16.71 7.94
CA SER A 14 4.04 -15.49 7.65
C SER A 14 3.17 -14.48 6.91
N LYS A 15 3.41 -13.18 7.12
CA LYS A 15 2.76 -12.07 6.38
C LYS A 15 1.24 -11.97 6.58
N MET A 16 0.74 -11.94 7.82
CA MET A 16 -0.68 -11.64 8.12
C MET A 16 -1.15 -10.25 7.63
N HIS A 17 -0.22 -9.36 7.27
CA HIS A 17 -0.53 -8.09 6.58
C HIS A 17 -0.62 -8.23 5.04
N GLY A 18 -0.19 -9.35 4.46
CA GLY A 18 -0.07 -9.56 3.01
C GLY A 18 -1.38 -9.32 2.25
N LEU A 19 -2.52 -9.66 2.85
CA LEU A 19 -3.84 -9.40 2.24
C LEU A 19 -4.18 -7.91 2.19
N ARG A 20 -3.80 -7.13 3.21
CA ARG A 20 -3.98 -5.66 3.20
C ARG A 20 -3.02 -4.98 2.23
N HIS A 21 -1.79 -5.48 2.11
CA HIS A 21 -0.85 -5.05 1.08
C HIS A 21 -1.40 -5.33 -0.32
N ALA A 22 -1.84 -6.57 -0.58
CA ALA A 22 -2.40 -6.95 -1.88
C ALA A 22 -3.64 -6.12 -2.25
N TYR A 23 -4.57 -5.92 -1.30
CA TYR A 23 -5.73 -5.05 -1.51
C TYR A 23 -5.31 -3.62 -1.87
N ALA A 24 -4.41 -3.01 -1.10
CA ALA A 24 -3.96 -1.65 -1.36
C ALA A 24 -3.30 -1.51 -2.74
N GLN A 25 -2.46 -2.48 -3.12
CA GLN A 25 -1.75 -2.48 -4.41
C GLN A 25 -2.71 -2.65 -5.58
N GLN A 26 -3.64 -3.61 -5.49
CA GLN A 26 -4.66 -3.83 -6.51
C GLN A 26 -5.59 -2.61 -6.67
N ARG A 27 -6.08 -2.05 -5.56
CA ARG A 27 -6.93 -0.84 -5.59
C ARG A 27 -6.19 0.37 -6.15
N TYR A 28 -4.89 0.49 -5.89
CA TYR A 28 -4.07 1.54 -6.48
C TYR A 28 -4.01 1.40 -7.99
N GLU A 29 -3.68 0.20 -8.48
CA GLU A 29 -3.62 -0.09 -9.92
C GLU A 29 -4.98 0.10 -10.61
N GLU A 30 -6.09 -0.26 -9.96
CA GLU A 30 -7.43 0.00 -10.47
C GLU A 30 -7.76 1.50 -10.58
N MET A 31 -7.15 2.35 -9.75
CA MET A 31 -7.39 3.79 -9.72
C MET A 31 -6.46 4.59 -10.63
N THR A 32 -5.19 4.20 -10.70
CA THR A 32 -4.16 4.90 -11.47
C THR A 32 -3.94 4.28 -12.84
N GLY A 33 -4.21 2.98 -13.01
CA GLY A 33 -3.90 2.23 -14.22
C GLY A 33 -2.46 1.71 -14.28
N TRP A 34 -1.68 1.84 -13.20
CA TRP A 34 -0.33 1.29 -13.11
C TRP A 34 -0.02 0.71 -11.71
N PRO A 35 0.89 -0.27 -11.60
CA PRO A 35 1.24 -0.88 -10.32
C PRO A 35 1.86 0.16 -9.38
N SER A 36 1.67 -0.02 -8.07
CA SER A 36 2.35 0.82 -7.08
C SER A 36 3.88 0.58 -7.04
N PRO A 37 4.70 1.50 -6.51
CA PRO A 37 6.14 1.28 -6.33
C PRO A 37 6.50 -0.02 -5.59
N ALA A 38 5.73 -0.38 -4.57
CA ALA A 38 5.91 -1.64 -3.82
C ALA A 38 5.58 -2.90 -4.64
N ALA A 39 4.84 -2.76 -5.75
CA ALA A 39 4.55 -3.81 -6.71
C ALA A 39 5.43 -3.73 -7.97
N GLY A 40 6.49 -2.89 -7.95
CA GLY A 40 7.41 -2.74 -9.07
C GLY A 40 7.01 -1.68 -10.11
N GLY A 41 6.05 -0.82 -9.79
CA GLY A 41 5.69 0.31 -10.63
C GLY A 41 6.55 1.57 -10.44
N PRO A 42 6.23 2.66 -11.16
CA PRO A 42 7.03 3.88 -11.15
C PRO A 42 7.06 4.53 -9.76
N THR A 43 8.25 4.95 -9.34
CA THR A 43 8.45 5.72 -8.11
C THR A 43 7.88 7.14 -8.27
N VAL A 44 7.62 7.82 -7.15
CA VAL A 44 7.09 9.21 -7.19
C VAL A 44 8.00 10.16 -7.99
N LYS A 45 9.29 9.86 -8.12
CA LYS A 45 10.23 10.68 -8.92
C LYS A 45 10.03 10.52 -10.43
N GLU A 46 9.58 9.35 -10.87
CA GLU A 46 9.36 9.01 -12.27
C GLU A 46 7.99 9.48 -12.77
N LEU A 47 7.07 9.81 -11.86
CA LEU A 47 5.74 10.32 -12.20
C LEU A 47 5.79 11.77 -12.70
N THR A 48 4.98 12.04 -13.73
CA THR A 48 4.64 13.40 -14.20
C THR A 48 3.86 14.18 -13.13
N ILE A 49 3.67 15.49 -13.34
CA ILE A 49 2.94 16.33 -12.38
C ILE A 49 1.48 15.86 -12.25
N GLU A 50 0.86 15.48 -13.36
CA GLU A 50 -0.50 14.97 -13.44
C GLU A 50 -0.60 13.62 -12.72
N GLN A 51 0.30 12.68 -13.02
CA GLN A 51 0.32 11.37 -12.35
C GLN A 51 0.61 11.46 -10.86
N LYS A 52 1.38 12.47 -10.41
CA LYS A 52 1.58 12.73 -8.97
C LYS A 52 0.28 13.12 -8.28
N ARG A 53 -0.61 13.86 -8.95
CA ARG A 53 -1.94 14.19 -8.41
C ARG A 53 -2.82 12.94 -8.31
N GLU A 54 -2.78 12.08 -9.33
CA GLU A 54 -3.50 10.80 -9.34
C GLU A 54 -2.98 9.84 -8.25
N ASP A 55 -1.66 9.73 -8.10
CA ASP A 55 -1.02 8.95 -7.03
C ASP A 55 -1.46 9.43 -5.63
N GLN A 56 -1.47 10.75 -5.40
CA GLN A 56 -1.92 11.33 -4.13
C GLN A 56 -3.40 11.06 -3.86
N ASN A 57 -4.25 11.18 -4.88
CA ASN A 57 -5.68 10.91 -4.76
C ASN A 57 -5.92 9.42 -4.45
N ALA A 58 -5.30 8.52 -5.20
CA ALA A 58 -5.37 7.08 -4.97
C ALA A 58 -4.93 6.71 -3.54
N ARG A 59 -3.79 7.24 -3.08
CA ARG A 59 -3.31 7.08 -1.70
C ARG A 59 -4.31 7.55 -0.66
N GLN A 60 -4.97 8.68 -0.87
CA GLN A 60 -5.95 9.22 0.07
C GLN A 60 -7.23 8.36 0.13
N VAL A 61 -7.74 7.92 -1.01
CA VAL A 61 -8.93 7.05 -1.08
C VAL A 61 -8.64 5.70 -0.43
N ILE A 62 -7.54 5.05 -0.78
CA ILE A 62 -7.16 3.75 -0.22
C ILE A 62 -6.93 3.86 1.30
N SER A 63 -6.33 4.96 1.77
CA SER A 63 -6.18 5.24 3.20
C SER A 63 -7.54 5.20 3.92
N ARG A 64 -8.53 5.94 3.39
CA ARG A 64 -9.88 5.98 3.94
C ARG A 64 -10.56 4.60 3.91
N GLN A 65 -10.42 3.84 2.82
CA GLN A 65 -10.98 2.49 2.68
C GLN A 65 -10.40 1.50 3.70
N LEU A 66 -9.11 1.65 4.03
CA LEU A 66 -8.45 0.84 5.05
C LEU A 66 -8.76 1.28 6.50
N GLY A 67 -9.59 2.31 6.68
CA GLY A 67 -9.92 2.87 7.99
C GLY A 67 -8.77 3.69 8.60
N HIS A 68 -7.79 4.09 7.77
CA HIS A 68 -6.70 4.96 8.18
C HIS A 68 -7.02 6.38 7.70
N GLU A 69 -7.32 7.31 8.62
CA GLU A 69 -7.55 8.72 8.28
C GLU A 69 -6.26 9.48 7.88
N ARG A 70 -5.13 8.78 7.69
CA ARG A 70 -3.82 9.36 7.38
C ARG A 70 -3.13 8.65 6.21
N SER A 71 -2.94 9.36 5.10
CA SER A 71 -2.26 8.89 3.89
C SER A 71 -0.81 8.42 4.13
N GLN A 72 -0.16 8.87 5.22
CA GLN A 72 1.16 8.41 5.64
C GLN A 72 1.22 6.90 5.94
N VAL A 73 0.11 6.29 6.36
CA VAL A 73 0.08 4.83 6.65
C VAL A 73 0.13 4.01 5.35
N VAL A 74 -0.28 4.61 4.22
CA VAL A 74 -0.28 3.95 2.91
C VAL A 74 1.12 3.83 2.31
N GLY A 75 2.09 4.62 2.77
CA GLY A 75 3.50 4.49 2.36
C GLY A 75 4.10 3.12 2.66
N ILE A 76 3.59 2.42 3.70
CA ILE A 76 3.99 1.05 4.04
C ILE A 76 3.43 0.04 3.03
N TYR A 77 2.25 0.32 2.47
CA TYR A 77 1.55 -0.59 1.55
C TYR A 77 1.96 -0.40 0.08
N LEU A 78 2.20 0.84 -0.34
CA LEU A 78 2.43 1.21 -1.74
C LEU A 78 3.88 1.57 -2.07
N GLY A 79 4.76 1.74 -1.07
CA GLY A 79 6.13 2.19 -1.30
C GLY A 79 6.23 3.70 -1.59
N LYS A 80 7.47 4.19 -1.71
CA LYS A 80 7.83 5.59 -2.00
C LYS A 80 8.39 5.74 -3.41
#